data_AF-A0A831NYI2-F1
#
_entry.id   AF-A0A831NYI2-F1
#
_cell.length_a   1.000
_cell.length_b   1.000
_cell.length_c   1.000
_cell.angle_alpha   90.00
_cell.angle_beta   90.00
_cell.angle_gamma   90.00
#
_symmetry.space_group_name_H-M   'P 1'
#
loop_
_entity.id
_entity.type
_entity.pdbx_description
1 polymer ?
#
loop_
_entity_poly.entity_id
_entity_poly.type
_entity_poly.pdbx_seq_one_letter_code
_entity_poly.pdbx_strand_id
1 'polypeptide(L)'
;MSFSKQLKQSLRRRLSRLRRDQPALLGFLFHSIFVDQKEIDNGMVDPQQGITLEHMRRFIEHFLQAGYQFISPEHDLDFFSARKKYACITFDDGYFNNLRMLPILEQYSIPA
;
A
#
# COMPACT_ATOMS: atom_id res chain seq x y z
N MET A 1 -19.64 10.81 24.37
CA MET A 1 -18.19 11.12 24.23
C MET A 1 -17.95 12.54 24.72
N SER A 2 -16.93 12.79 25.56
CA SER A 2 -16.65 14.14 26.09
C SER A 2 -16.26 15.13 24.99
N PHE A 3 -16.71 16.39 25.11
CA PHE A 3 -16.43 17.49 24.19
C PHE A 3 -14.93 17.68 23.93
N SER A 4 -14.09 17.47 24.95
CA SER A 4 -12.63 17.53 24.82
C SER A 4 -12.07 16.47 23.88
N LYS A 5 -12.69 15.28 23.82
CA LYS A 5 -12.29 14.17 22.94
C LYS A 5 -12.60 14.50 21.48
N GLN A 6 -13.76 15.09 21.22
CA GLN A 6 -14.16 15.53 19.88
C GLN A 6 -13.28 16.66 19.36
N LEU A 7 -12.95 17.64 20.22
CA LEU A 7 -12.06 18.74 19.88
C LEU A 7 -10.64 18.25 19.55
N LYS A 8 -10.06 17.37 20.39
CA LYS A 8 -8.75 16.76 20.13
C LYS A 8 -8.74 15.96 18.82
N GLN A 9 -9.80 15.23 18.53
CA GLN A 9 -9.90 14.44 17.30
C GLN A 9 -10.01 15.32 16.06
N SER A 10 -10.78 16.41 16.13
CA SER A 10 -10.90 17.40 15.05
C SER A 10 -9.57 18.10 14.77
N LEU A 11 -8.87 18.56 15.82
CA LEU A 11 -7.56 19.18 15.71
C LEU A 11 -6.51 18.22 15.14
N ARG A 12 -6.47 16.97 15.60
CA ARG A 12 -5.55 15.95 15.08
C ARG A 12 -5.78 15.67 13.59
N ARG A 13 -7.04 15.57 13.15
CA ARG A 13 -7.40 15.38 11.72
C ARG A 13 -7.00 16.59 10.86
N ARG A 14 -7.08 17.81 11.40
CA ARG A 14 -6.63 19.02 10.70
C ARG A 14 -5.11 19.14 10.67
N LEU A 15 -4.43 18.87 11.79
CA LEU A 15 -2.98 18.87 11.88
C LEU A 15 -2.32 17.77 11.04
N SER A 16 -2.95 16.59 10.93
CA SER A 16 -2.47 15.53 10.03
C SER A 16 -2.62 15.90 8.55
N ARG A 17 -3.57 16.78 8.20
CA ARG A 17 -3.64 17.34 6.83
C ARG A 17 -2.55 18.37 6.57
N LEU A 18 -2.07 19.04 7.63
CA LEU A 18 -0.97 20.02 7.55
C LEU A 18 0.39 19.34 7.51
N ARG A 19 0.58 18.24 8.26
CA ARG A 19 1.74 17.36 8.14
C ARG A 19 1.51 16.35 7.01
N ARG A 20 1.86 16.75 5.79
CA ARG A 20 2.04 15.80 4.68
C ARG A 20 3.13 14.78 5.04
N ASP A 21 3.00 13.55 4.54
CA ASP A 21 4.07 12.56 4.62
C ASP A 21 5.39 13.20 4.17
N GLN A 22 6.43 12.96 4.94
CA GLN A 22 7.78 13.37 4.57
C GLN A 22 8.29 12.49 3.43
N PRO A 23 9.21 12.99 2.59
CA PRO A 23 10.00 12.16 1.70
C PRO A 23 10.58 10.95 2.43
N ALA A 24 10.25 9.76 1.97
CA ALA A 24 10.67 8.49 2.56
C ALA A 24 10.53 7.36 1.52
N LEU A 25 11.23 6.26 1.77
CA LEU A 25 10.96 4.98 1.13
C LEU A 25 10.08 4.14 2.07
N LEU A 26 8.92 3.73 1.60
CA LEU A 26 8.02 2.82 2.32
C LEU A 26 8.07 1.44 1.66
N GLY A 27 8.40 0.40 2.44
CA GLY A 27 8.31 -0.99 2.02
C GLY A 27 6.97 -1.59 2.43
N PHE A 28 6.28 -2.23 1.49
CA PHE A 28 5.05 -2.95 1.70
C PHE A 28 5.23 -4.40 1.30
N LEU A 29 4.87 -5.30 2.21
CA LEU A 29 4.99 -6.73 2.04
C LEU A 29 3.59 -7.34 2.05
N PHE A 30 3.32 -8.15 1.03
CA PHE A 30 2.08 -8.90 0.87
C PHE A 30 2.40 -10.40 0.78
N HIS A 31 1.49 -11.24 1.26
CA HIS A 31 1.66 -12.70 1.22
C HIS A 31 0.88 -13.29 0.04
N SER A 32 -0.44 -13.41 0.19
CA SER A 32 -1.37 -13.96 -0.80
C SER A 32 -2.33 -12.88 -1.28
N ILE A 33 -2.67 -12.90 -2.58
CA ILE A 33 -3.68 -12.00 -3.17
C ILE A 33 -4.92 -12.78 -3.60
N PHE A 34 -6.06 -12.37 -3.05
CA PHE A 34 -7.37 -12.99 -3.25
C PHE A 34 -8.16 -12.24 -4.33
N VAL A 35 -9.04 -12.94 -5.02
CA VAL A 35 -9.93 -12.34 -6.02
C VAL A 35 -10.93 -11.41 -5.34
N ASP A 36 -11.59 -11.92 -4.30
CA ASP A 36 -12.66 -11.23 -3.59
C ASP A 36 -12.78 -11.71 -2.13
N GLN A 37 -13.76 -11.14 -1.42
CA GLN A 37 -14.03 -11.49 -0.03
C GLN A 37 -14.51 -12.95 0.13
N LYS A 38 -15.20 -13.52 -0.87
CA LYS A 38 -15.71 -14.89 -0.78
C LYS A 38 -14.56 -15.89 -0.72
N GLU A 39 -13.46 -15.62 -1.43
CA GLU A 39 -12.27 -16.46 -1.37
C GLU A 39 -11.60 -16.43 0.01
N ILE A 40 -11.56 -15.25 0.66
CA ILE A 40 -11.04 -15.07 2.02
C ILE A 40 -11.93 -15.83 3.03
N ASP A 41 -13.25 -15.74 2.86
CA ASP A 41 -14.24 -16.34 3.76
C ASP A 41 -14.18 -17.89 3.80
N ASN A 42 -13.46 -18.53 2.87
CA ASN A 42 -13.18 -19.97 2.92
C ASN A 42 -12.26 -20.38 4.08
N GLY A 43 -11.71 -19.42 4.84
CA GLY A 43 -10.99 -19.68 6.09
C GLY A 43 -9.58 -20.26 5.91
N MET A 44 -9.03 -20.15 4.70
CA MET A 44 -7.71 -20.70 4.34
C MET A 44 -6.55 -19.74 4.69
N VAL A 45 -6.83 -18.59 5.28
CA VAL A 45 -5.86 -17.53 5.56
C VAL A 45 -6.14 -16.87 6.91
N ASP A 46 -5.10 -16.35 7.55
CA ASP A 46 -5.28 -15.46 8.70
C ASP A 46 -6.09 -14.22 8.27
N PRO A 47 -7.15 -13.83 9.02
CA PRO A 47 -7.98 -12.68 8.66
C PRO A 47 -7.21 -11.38 8.43
N GLN A 48 -6.05 -11.19 9.07
CA GLN A 48 -5.21 -10.00 8.89
C GLN A 48 -4.54 -9.95 7.51
N GLN A 49 -4.38 -11.10 6.84
CA GLN A 49 -3.72 -11.20 5.53
C GLN A 49 -4.69 -11.21 4.34
N GLY A 50 -6.00 -11.03 4.58
CA GLY A 50 -7.04 -11.05 3.54
C GLY A 50 -7.01 -9.84 2.60
N ILE A 51 -6.05 -9.79 1.68
CA ILE A 51 -5.90 -8.73 0.69
C ILE A 51 -6.48 -9.15 -0.67
N THR A 52 -7.45 -8.39 -1.17
CA THR A 52 -8.07 -8.64 -2.47
C THR A 52 -7.42 -7.82 -3.57
N LEU A 53 -7.67 -8.19 -4.83
CA LEU A 53 -7.29 -7.38 -6.00
C LEU A 53 -7.84 -5.94 -5.91
N GLU A 54 -9.06 -5.78 -5.41
CA GLU A 54 -9.66 -4.44 -5.22
C GLU A 54 -8.93 -3.64 -4.13
N HIS A 55 -8.52 -4.29 -3.03
CA HIS A 55 -7.67 -3.65 -2.03
C HIS A 55 -6.36 -3.16 -2.65
N MET A 56 -5.73 -3.96 -3.50
CA MET A 56 -4.48 -3.60 -4.19
C MET A 56 -4.65 -2.43 -5.16
N ARG A 57 -5.74 -2.40 -5.94
CA ARG A 57 -6.02 -1.25 -6.84
C ARG A 57 -6.14 0.05 -6.04
N ARG A 58 -6.97 0.04 -4.99
CA ARG A 58 -7.18 1.22 -4.14
C ARG A 58 -5.90 1.64 -3.42
N PHE A 59 -5.09 0.68 -2.99
CA PHE A 59 -3.78 0.93 -2.42
C PHE A 59 -2.87 1.65 -3.41
N ILE A 60 -2.69 1.10 -4.62
CA ILE A 60 -1.85 1.71 -5.67
C ILE A 60 -2.32 3.13 -5.99
N GLU A 61 -3.60 3.30 -6.27
CA GLU A 61 -4.18 4.59 -6.64
C GLU A 61 -4.00 5.63 -5.54
N HIS A 62 -4.16 5.23 -4.28
CA HIS A 62 -3.94 6.10 -3.14
C HIS A 62 -2.50 6.63 -3.10
N PHE A 63 -1.52 5.76 -3.27
CA PHE A 63 -0.10 6.15 -3.22
C PHE A 63 0.31 6.99 -4.43
N LEU A 64 -0.18 6.65 -5.63
CA LEU A 64 0.02 7.48 -6.83
C LEU A 64 -0.56 8.89 -6.64
N GLN A 65 -1.80 9.00 -6.14
CA GLN A 65 -2.44 10.29 -5.85
C GLN A 65 -1.71 11.08 -4.76
N ALA A 66 -1.07 10.40 -3.80
CA ALA A 66 -0.25 11.00 -2.76
C ALA A 66 1.16 11.42 -3.24
N GLY A 67 1.49 11.17 -4.51
CA GLY A 67 2.75 11.54 -5.16
C GLY A 67 3.91 10.59 -4.88
N TYR A 68 3.62 9.33 -4.52
CA TYR A 68 4.64 8.30 -4.40
C TYR A 68 5.01 7.74 -5.77
N GLN A 69 6.30 7.49 -5.95
CA GLN A 69 6.83 6.75 -7.08
C GLN A 69 7.07 5.31 -6.65
N PHE A 70 6.45 4.36 -7.35
CA PHE A 70 6.74 2.94 -7.10
C PHE A 70 8.10 2.57 -7.68
N ILE A 71 8.87 1.77 -6.92
CA ILE A 71 10.23 1.35 -7.25
C ILE A 71 10.41 -0.12 -6.94
N SER A 72 11.38 -0.74 -7.61
CA SER A 72 11.84 -2.10 -7.31
C SER A 72 13.08 -2.05 -6.42
N PRO A 73 13.35 -3.11 -5.64
CA PRO A 73 14.51 -3.14 -4.76
C PRO A 73 15.84 -3.19 -5.52
N GLU A 74 15.84 -3.45 -6.83
CA GLU A 74 17.04 -3.49 -7.68
C GLU A 74 17.52 -2.10 -8.15
N HIS A 75 16.83 -1.01 -7.81
CA HIS A 75 17.27 0.33 -8.18
C HIS A 75 18.55 0.74 -7.44
N ASP A 76 19.50 1.32 -8.18
CA ASP A 76 20.74 1.86 -7.62
C ASP A 76 20.51 3.03 -6.67
N LEU A 77 21.43 3.24 -5.71
CA LEU A 77 21.32 4.30 -4.71
C LEU A 77 21.20 5.71 -5.32
N ASP A 78 21.85 5.93 -6.47
CA ASP A 78 21.83 7.22 -7.19
C ASP A 78 20.46 7.56 -7.78
N PHE A 79 19.55 6.59 -7.87
CA PHE A 79 18.17 6.82 -8.28
C PHE A 79 17.36 7.62 -7.24
N PHE A 80 17.74 7.51 -5.96
CA PHE A 80 16.96 8.05 -4.86
C PHE A 80 17.24 9.53 -4.62
N SER A 81 16.17 10.30 -4.50
CA SER A 81 16.20 11.70 -4.11
C SER A 81 15.61 11.87 -2.72
N ALA A 82 16.32 12.56 -1.84
CA ALA A 82 15.84 12.91 -0.50
C ALA A 82 14.57 13.79 -0.47
N ARG A 83 14.10 14.27 -1.64
CA ARG A 83 12.89 15.09 -1.77
C ARG A 83 11.67 14.32 -2.29
N LYS A 84 11.86 13.09 -2.77
CA LYS A 84 10.81 12.26 -3.36
C LYS A 84 10.27 11.25 -2.36
N LYS A 85 9.06 10.77 -2.63
CA LYS A 85 8.41 9.70 -1.87
C LYS A 85 8.42 8.44 -2.71
N TYR A 86 8.82 7.34 -2.11
CA TYR A 86 8.98 6.06 -2.79
C TYR A 86 8.18 4.98 -2.08
N ALA A 87 7.60 4.08 -2.86
CA ALA A 87 6.92 2.89 -2.36
C ALA A 87 7.51 1.66 -3.06
N CYS A 88 7.87 0.64 -2.28
CA CYS A 88 8.32 -0.65 -2.79
C CYS A 88 7.30 -1.71 -2.39
N ILE A 89 6.78 -2.46 -3.36
CA ILE A 89 5.90 -3.61 -3.12
C ILE A 89 6.77 -4.87 -3.19
N THR A 90 6.52 -5.81 -2.29
CA THR A 90 7.17 -7.12 -2.25
C THR A 90 6.15 -8.20 -1.96
N PHE A 91 6.39 -9.40 -2.48
CA PHE A 91 5.56 -10.59 -2.27
C PHE A 91 6.39 -11.71 -1.66
N ASP A 92 6.03 -12.14 -0.45
CA ASP A 92 6.73 -13.19 0.27
C ASP A 92 6.12 -14.59 0.01
N ASP A 93 6.81 -15.63 0.47
CA ASP A 93 6.42 -17.05 0.43
C ASP A 93 6.26 -17.71 -0.94
N GLY A 94 6.28 -16.94 -2.04
CA GLY A 94 6.23 -17.49 -3.40
C GLY A 94 4.88 -18.11 -3.76
N TYR A 95 3.78 -17.64 -3.16
CA TYR A 95 2.44 -18.17 -3.45
C TYR A 95 2.03 -17.94 -4.91
N PHE A 96 1.51 -18.99 -5.56
CA PHE A 96 1.07 -18.94 -6.95
C PHE A 96 -0.03 -17.90 -7.21
N ASN A 97 -0.91 -17.65 -6.24
CA ASN A 97 -1.98 -16.66 -6.35
C ASN A 97 -1.46 -15.21 -6.50
N ASN A 98 -0.18 -14.92 -6.20
CA ASN A 98 0.42 -13.62 -6.43
C ASN A 98 0.51 -13.26 -7.92
N LEU A 99 0.53 -14.25 -8.82
CA LEU A 99 0.48 -14.00 -10.27
C LEU A 99 -0.79 -13.24 -10.71
N ARG A 100 -1.87 -13.29 -9.91
CA ARG A 100 -3.10 -12.52 -10.15
C ARG A 100 -2.87 -11.01 -10.10
N MET A 101 -1.77 -10.57 -9.48
CA MET A 101 -1.40 -9.17 -9.38
C MET A 101 -0.75 -8.63 -10.66
N LEU A 102 -0.18 -9.49 -11.52
CA LEU A 102 0.52 -9.09 -12.75
C LEU A 102 -0.29 -8.14 -13.63
N PRO A 103 -1.57 -8.40 -13.95
CA PRO A 103 -2.35 -7.48 -14.80
C PRO A 103 -2.52 -6.09 -14.18
N ILE A 104 -2.59 -6.00 -12.84
CA ILE A 104 -2.68 -4.71 -12.14
C ILE A 104 -1.32 -3.99 -12.22
N LEU A 105 -0.23 -4.68 -11.91
CA LEU A 105 1.12 -4.10 -11.97
C LEU A 105 1.44 -3.58 -13.36
N GLU A 106 1.15 -4.36 -14.41
CA GLU A 106 1.31 -3.96 -15.81
C GLU A 106 0.46 -2.74 -16.16
N GLN A 107 -0.83 -2.74 -15.76
CA GLN A 107 -1.75 -1.62 -16.02
C GLN A 107 -1.23 -0.29 -15.46
N TYR A 108 -0.65 -0.29 -14.26
CA TYR A 108 -0.11 0.92 -13.63
C TYR A 108 1.40 1.12 -13.88
N SER A 109 2.06 0.21 -14.64
CA SER A 109 3.51 0.19 -14.86
C SER A 109 4.32 0.22 -13.55
N ILE A 110 3.90 -0.61 -12.59
CA ILE A 110 4.49 -0.70 -11.25
C ILE A 110 5.40 -1.94 -11.18
N PRO A 111 6.66 -1.78 -10.72
CA PRO A 111 7.51 -2.93 -10.42
C PRO A 111 7.10 -3.59 -9.09
N ALA A 112 7.19 -4.92 -9.01
CA ALA A 112 7.08 -5.69 -7.78
C ALA A 112 7.54 -7.15 -7.99
#